data_AF-A0A6M3JZD4-F1
#
_entry.id   AF-A0A6M3JZD4-F1
#
_cell.length_a   1.000
_cell.length_b   1.000
_cell.length_c   1.000
_cell.angle_alpha   90.00
_cell.angle_beta   90.00
_cell.angle_gamma   90.00
#
_symmetry.space_group_name_H-M   'P 1'
#
loop_
_entity.id
_entity.type
_entity.pdbx_description
1 polymer ?
#
loop_
_entity_poly.entity_id
_entity_poly.type
_entity_poly.pdbx_seq_one_letter_code
_entity_poly.pdbx_strand_id
1 'polypeptide(L)'
;MDGSDYLRRLRQLLDEETTGTWLDTRTSYDNLYEGSKEFNDRTRTLTDFQKIQTVAEQENYVLKSNFSRLFMMNNNRYFIRYSNGSSDSPLYYKDYQDIAFSNYSRTYDINQSTMTRAATTFKDIGQDFSDWETAAPGTAIYKIIVTHTSGDIEWAYIGDASTGTNTDDTITVYSNIGLTSTGWTGTSGTPLLYEIKKVSTSTMPGSFSIRDKRKLYSQITGTATSDGAASGGECTLTDTSGLFLTTDYTNKGDVIYNTGDGSSGVVLSITTTTALKSALFGGTNNDWTSTDPYVIQPQGRLELIIDPPPKTAGHIITLEYIARPDPVYSDYGSYKFRDQNMEAIIKYAAWLYKYRDSEPNFGDAFFQWWDRVVRREAANINPHLNQRKWKVNFKARR
;
A
#
# COMPACT_ATOMS: atom_id res chain seq x y z
N MET A 1 -10.83 26.50 -3.51
CA MET A 1 -11.39 26.62 -2.13
C MET A 1 -10.31 26.17 -1.15
N ASP A 2 -10.08 26.92 -0.06
CA ASP A 2 -9.11 26.55 0.98
C ASP A 2 -9.80 25.88 2.19
N GLY A 3 -9.00 25.30 3.09
CA GLY A 3 -9.43 24.61 4.32
C GLY A 3 -10.43 25.41 5.13
N SER A 4 -10.12 26.68 5.36
CA SER A 4 -10.97 27.58 6.14
C SER A 4 -12.33 27.80 5.49
N ASP A 5 -12.38 27.94 4.15
CA ASP A 5 -13.63 28.09 3.41
C ASP A 5 -14.45 26.79 3.42
N TYR A 6 -13.82 25.62 3.36
CA TYR A 6 -14.52 24.33 3.51
C TYR A 6 -15.22 24.24 4.87
N LEU A 7 -14.50 24.52 5.97
CA LEU A 7 -15.07 24.49 7.32
C LEU A 7 -16.22 25.50 7.47
N ARG A 8 -16.01 26.72 6.98
CA ARG A 8 -17.04 27.78 7.03
C ARG A 8 -18.31 27.37 6.30
N ARG A 9 -18.20 26.81 5.09
CA ARG A 9 -19.36 26.36 4.31
C ARG A 9 -20.02 25.12 4.90
N LEU A 10 -19.25 24.21 5.49
CA LEU A 10 -19.77 23.04 6.19
C LEU A 10 -20.65 23.47 7.38
N ARG A 11 -20.15 24.38 8.21
CA ARG A 11 -20.90 24.97 9.33
C ARG A 11 -22.18 25.66 8.87
N GLN A 12 -22.10 26.46 7.80
CA GLN A 12 -23.28 27.11 7.21
C GLN A 12 -24.32 26.10 6.70
N LEU A 13 -23.91 24.98 6.10
CA LEU A 13 -24.85 23.95 5.65
C LEU A 13 -25.50 23.18 6.81
N LEU A 14 -24.82 23.11 7.95
CA LEU A 14 -25.32 22.45 9.16
C LEU A 14 -26.03 23.40 10.13
N ASP A 15 -26.16 24.69 9.76
CA ASP A 15 -26.74 25.75 10.58
C ASP A 15 -26.05 25.90 11.95
N GLU A 16 -24.72 25.73 11.96
CA GLU A 16 -23.92 25.91 13.17
C GLU A 16 -23.23 27.29 13.18
N GLU A 17 -23.33 27.98 14.32
CA GLU A 17 -22.59 29.21 14.56
C GLU A 17 -21.07 28.96 14.59
N THR A 18 -20.28 29.98 14.26
CA THR A 18 -18.81 29.86 14.24
C THR A 18 -18.18 29.52 15.58
N THR A 19 -18.91 29.77 16.67
CA THR A 19 -18.55 29.48 18.07
C THR A 19 -19.25 28.24 18.63
N GLY A 20 -19.97 27.49 17.79
CA GLY A 20 -20.59 26.23 18.17
C GLY A 20 -19.54 25.23 18.67
N THR A 21 -19.92 24.43 19.67
CA THR A 21 -19.09 23.36 20.22
C THR A 21 -19.48 21.99 19.68
N TRP A 22 -20.49 21.92 18.81
CA TRP A 22 -21.03 20.66 18.32
C TRP A 22 -20.16 20.07 17.20
N LEU A 23 -19.58 20.92 16.33
CA LEU A 23 -18.56 20.51 15.37
C LEU A 23 -17.16 20.82 15.90
N ASP A 24 -16.44 19.78 16.29
CA ASP A 24 -15.00 19.90 16.48
C ASP A 24 -14.29 20.00 15.11
N THR A 25 -13.24 20.81 15.07
CA THR A 25 -12.47 21.11 13.85
C THR A 25 -11.84 19.86 13.23
N ARG A 26 -11.37 18.93 14.06
CA ARG A 26 -10.71 17.71 13.60
C ARG A 26 -11.70 16.81 12.87
N THR A 27 -12.83 16.47 13.50
CA THR A 27 -13.87 15.63 12.88
C THR A 27 -14.42 16.29 11.61
N SER A 28 -14.46 17.63 11.57
CA SER A 28 -14.89 18.35 10.37
C SER A 28 -13.94 18.10 9.20
N TYR A 29 -12.62 18.19 9.44
CA TYR A 29 -11.61 17.84 8.44
C TYR A 29 -11.61 16.34 8.09
N ASP A 30 -11.82 15.45 9.06
CA ASP A 30 -11.95 14.00 8.81
C ASP A 30 -13.12 13.73 7.84
N ASN A 31 -14.30 14.30 8.09
CA ASN A 31 -15.47 14.12 7.24
C ASN A 31 -15.29 14.74 5.84
N LEU A 32 -14.63 15.89 5.74
CA LEU A 32 -14.26 16.50 4.46
C LEU A 32 -13.28 15.60 3.69
N TYR A 33 -12.30 15.02 4.39
CA TYR A 33 -11.34 14.11 3.80
C TYR A 33 -12.00 12.80 3.33
N GLU A 34 -12.92 12.22 4.10
CA GLU A 34 -13.74 11.09 3.66
C GLU A 34 -14.55 11.44 2.40
N GLY A 35 -15.21 12.60 2.38
CA GLY A 35 -15.94 13.06 1.20
C GLY A 35 -15.05 13.25 -0.02
N SER A 36 -13.82 13.73 0.18
CA SER A 36 -12.83 13.88 -0.90
C SER A 36 -12.39 12.53 -1.46
N LYS A 37 -12.18 11.53 -0.59
CA LYS A 37 -11.81 10.17 -0.98
C LYS A 37 -12.91 9.51 -1.80
N GLU A 38 -14.15 9.55 -1.30
CA GLU A 38 -15.30 8.95 -1.97
C GLU A 38 -15.60 9.66 -3.31
N PHE A 39 -15.52 11.00 -3.34
CA PHE A 39 -15.66 11.77 -4.57
C PHE A 39 -14.64 11.34 -5.62
N ASN A 40 -13.36 11.26 -5.23
CA ASN A 40 -12.30 10.86 -6.15
C ASN A 40 -12.40 9.39 -6.58
N ASP A 41 -12.78 8.49 -5.67
CA ASP A 41 -12.99 7.09 -5.98
C ASP A 41 -14.06 6.93 -7.06
N ARG A 42 -15.20 7.62 -6.96
CA ARG A 42 -16.25 7.49 -7.96
C ARG A 42 -15.94 8.22 -9.28
N THR A 43 -15.29 9.37 -9.22
CA THR A 43 -15.03 10.21 -10.41
C THR A 43 -13.72 9.90 -11.12
N ARG A 44 -12.76 9.26 -10.45
CA ARG A 44 -11.41 8.95 -10.97
C ARG A 44 -10.63 10.19 -11.40
N THR A 45 -10.89 11.33 -10.76
CA THR A 45 -10.33 12.63 -11.16
C THR A 45 -8.83 12.79 -10.90
N LEU A 46 -8.35 12.20 -9.80
CA LEU A 46 -6.96 12.27 -9.39
C LEU A 46 -6.28 10.96 -9.77
N THR A 47 -5.40 11.05 -10.74
CA THR A 47 -4.54 9.95 -11.17
C THR A 47 -3.10 10.32 -10.91
N ASP A 48 -2.28 9.33 -10.56
CA ASP A 48 -0.82 9.46 -10.47
C ASP A 48 -0.20 8.19 -11.09
N PHE A 49 1.11 8.20 -11.27
CA PHE A 49 1.86 7.03 -11.70
C PHE A 49 3.02 6.73 -10.75
N GLN A 50 3.41 5.46 -10.69
CA GLN A 50 4.59 5.00 -9.98
C GLN A 50 5.47 4.23 -10.99
N LYS A 51 6.74 4.61 -11.03
CA LYS A 51 7.78 3.82 -11.72
C LYS A 51 8.54 3.04 -10.67
N ILE A 52 8.58 1.73 -10.83
CA ILE A 52 9.27 0.82 -9.92
C ILE A 52 10.38 0.15 -10.71
N GLN A 53 11.62 0.31 -10.26
CA GLN A 53 12.76 -0.41 -10.82
C GLN A 53 12.79 -1.82 -10.22
N THR A 54 12.82 -2.84 -11.08
CA THR A 54 12.84 -4.23 -10.64
C THR A 54 14.18 -4.59 -10.02
N VAL A 55 14.13 -5.49 -9.05
CA VAL A 55 15.30 -6.20 -8.53
C VAL A 55 15.14 -7.66 -8.94
N ALA A 56 16.24 -8.31 -9.34
CA ALA A 56 16.19 -9.71 -9.73
C ALA A 56 15.63 -10.56 -8.58
N GLU A 57 14.74 -11.50 -8.91
CA GLU A 57 14.09 -12.43 -7.97
C GLU A 57 13.16 -11.78 -6.93
N GLN A 58 13.01 -10.45 -6.94
CA GLN A 58 12.11 -9.76 -6.04
C GLN A 58 10.66 -9.80 -6.57
N GLU A 59 9.79 -10.44 -5.80
CA GLU A 59 8.37 -10.60 -6.12
C GLU A 59 7.51 -9.40 -5.67
N ASN A 60 7.81 -8.82 -4.49
CA ASN A 60 6.97 -7.82 -3.82
C ASN A 60 7.55 -6.41 -3.96
N TYR A 61 6.71 -5.43 -4.30
CA TYR A 61 7.09 -4.02 -4.42
C TYR A 61 6.08 -3.12 -3.72
N VAL A 62 6.55 -2.25 -2.83
CA VAL A 62 5.68 -1.34 -2.07
C VAL A 62 5.08 -0.28 -2.99
N LEU A 63 3.76 -0.10 -2.91
CA LEU A 63 3.06 0.97 -3.62
C LEU A 63 3.10 2.27 -2.82
N LYS A 64 3.05 3.41 -3.53
CA LYS A 64 2.97 4.74 -2.90
C LYS A 64 1.80 4.80 -1.90
N SER A 65 1.95 5.60 -0.84
CA SER A 65 0.94 5.75 0.23
C SER A 65 -0.41 6.26 -0.24
N ASN A 66 -0.43 7.01 -1.35
CA ASN A 66 -1.64 7.53 -1.97
C ASN A 66 -2.24 6.55 -2.99
N PHE A 67 -1.71 5.34 -3.17
CA PHE A 67 -2.34 4.36 -4.06
C PHE A 67 -3.72 3.97 -3.50
N SER A 68 -4.77 4.15 -4.31
CA SER A 68 -6.12 3.69 -3.97
C SER A 68 -6.52 2.47 -4.81
N ARG A 69 -6.46 2.59 -6.13
CA ARG A 69 -6.80 1.49 -7.06
C ARG A 69 -6.19 1.70 -8.43
N LEU A 70 -6.13 0.64 -9.22
CA LEU A 70 -5.66 0.68 -10.60
C LEU A 70 -6.56 1.55 -11.49
N PHE A 71 -5.93 2.30 -12.39
CA PHE A 71 -6.65 3.14 -13.36
C PHE A 71 -6.83 2.45 -14.71
N MET A 72 -5.79 1.77 -15.22
CA MET A 72 -5.75 1.24 -16.58
C MET A 72 -6.57 -0.03 -16.77
N MET A 73 -7.44 -0.03 -17.78
CA MET A 73 -8.16 -1.21 -18.24
C MET A 73 -7.98 -1.36 -19.75
N ASN A 74 -7.68 -2.58 -20.21
CA ASN A 74 -7.81 -2.97 -21.62
C ASN A 74 -8.81 -4.11 -21.70
N ASN A 75 -9.85 -3.98 -22.53
CA ASN A 75 -10.90 -5.01 -22.66
C ASN A 75 -11.48 -5.48 -21.32
N ASN A 76 -11.76 -4.54 -20.40
CA ASN A 76 -12.20 -4.81 -19.01
C ASN A 76 -11.19 -5.54 -18.10
N ARG A 77 -9.93 -5.70 -18.53
CA ARG A 77 -8.87 -6.29 -17.72
C ARG A 77 -7.87 -5.24 -17.27
N TYR A 78 -7.58 -5.20 -15.97
CA TYR A 78 -6.50 -4.36 -15.46
C TYR A 78 -5.16 -4.87 -15.96
N PHE A 79 -4.31 -3.94 -16.38
CA PHE A 79 -2.94 -4.22 -16.75
C PHE A 79 -2.01 -3.12 -16.24
N ILE A 80 -0.74 -3.47 -16.06
CA ILE A 80 0.35 -2.54 -15.78
C ILE A 80 1.43 -2.74 -16.84
N ARG A 81 2.24 -1.71 -17.11
CA ARG A 81 3.24 -1.79 -18.16
C ARG A 81 4.58 -2.20 -17.58
N TYR A 82 5.19 -3.21 -18.16
CA TYR A 82 6.54 -3.67 -17.85
C TYR A 82 7.47 -3.35 -19.00
N SER A 83 8.57 -2.66 -18.75
CA SER A 83 9.54 -2.25 -19.77
C SER A 83 10.92 -2.80 -19.45
N ASN A 84 11.52 -3.53 -20.39
CA ASN A 84 12.91 -3.99 -20.28
C ASN A 84 13.92 -3.02 -20.93
N GLY A 85 13.48 -1.81 -21.27
CA GLY A 85 14.27 -0.80 -21.97
C GLY A 85 14.28 -0.91 -23.50
N SER A 86 13.86 -2.05 -24.06
CA SER A 86 13.74 -2.27 -25.52
C SER A 86 12.29 -2.44 -25.98
N SER A 87 11.43 -3.00 -25.14
CA SER A 87 10.04 -3.30 -25.44
C SER A 87 9.18 -3.18 -24.18
N ASP A 88 7.91 -2.83 -24.38
CA ASP A 88 6.89 -2.80 -23.34
C ASP A 88 6.00 -4.04 -23.45
N SER A 89 5.72 -4.70 -22.32
CA SER A 89 4.75 -5.79 -22.21
C SER A 89 3.69 -5.47 -21.15
N PRO A 90 2.41 -5.85 -21.38
CA PRO A 90 1.39 -5.75 -20.34
C PRO A 90 1.56 -6.91 -19.35
N LEU A 91 1.53 -6.60 -18.05
CA LEU A 91 1.29 -7.59 -17.02
C LEU A 91 -0.20 -7.64 -16.74
N TYR A 92 -0.76 -8.84 -16.62
CA TYR A 92 -2.17 -9.00 -16.41
C TYR A 92 -2.54 -9.32 -14.96
N TYR A 93 -3.65 -8.76 -14.49
CA TYR A 93 -4.15 -9.11 -13.17
C TYR A 93 -4.46 -10.61 -13.09
N LYS A 94 -4.04 -11.21 -11.97
CA LYS A 94 -4.33 -12.56 -11.51
C LYS A 94 -4.57 -12.49 -10.00
N ASP A 95 -5.53 -13.25 -9.49
CA ASP A 95 -5.82 -13.22 -8.06
C ASP A 95 -4.61 -13.70 -7.26
N TYR A 96 -4.38 -13.09 -6.10
CA TYR A 96 -3.24 -13.48 -5.25
C TYR A 96 -3.30 -14.96 -4.86
N GLN A 97 -4.50 -15.51 -4.64
CA GLN A 97 -4.68 -16.93 -4.34
C GLN A 97 -4.20 -17.80 -5.50
N ASP A 98 -4.49 -17.44 -6.75
CA ASP A 98 -4.02 -18.20 -7.91
C ASP A 98 -2.51 -18.11 -8.08
N ILE A 99 -1.91 -16.94 -7.83
CA ILE A 99 -0.44 -16.78 -7.81
C ILE A 99 0.18 -17.65 -6.72
N ALA A 100 -0.42 -17.63 -5.53
CA ALA A 100 -0.01 -18.48 -4.44
C ALA A 100 -0.09 -19.95 -4.88
N PHE A 101 -1.27 -20.45 -5.25
CA PHE A 101 -1.45 -21.85 -5.62
C PHE A 101 -0.54 -22.30 -6.77
N SER A 102 -0.22 -21.44 -7.75
CA SER A 102 0.73 -21.78 -8.81
C SER A 102 2.18 -21.89 -8.33
N ASN A 103 2.55 -21.18 -7.27
CA ASN A 103 3.92 -21.12 -6.76
C ASN A 103 4.17 -22.05 -5.57
N TYR A 104 3.12 -22.50 -4.90
CA TYR A 104 3.21 -23.42 -3.76
C TYR A 104 3.04 -24.88 -4.17
N SER A 105 4.06 -25.70 -3.90
CA SER A 105 3.93 -27.14 -3.70
C SER A 105 4.04 -27.39 -2.20
N ARG A 106 2.90 -27.43 -1.50
CA ARG A 106 2.91 -27.61 -0.03
C ARG A 106 3.17 -29.07 0.33
N THR A 107 4.36 -29.33 0.83
CA THR A 107 4.62 -30.42 1.78
C THR A 107 4.95 -29.75 3.10
N TYR A 108 4.12 -29.98 4.12
CA TYR A 108 4.44 -29.63 5.49
C TYR A 108 4.82 -30.93 6.19
N ASP A 109 6.09 -31.07 6.57
CA ASP A 109 6.42 -31.95 7.67
C ASP A 109 6.44 -31.13 8.97
N ILE A 110 5.74 -31.62 9.99
CA ILE A 110 5.60 -31.00 11.31
C ILE A 110 6.46 -31.77 12.34
N ASN A 111 7.11 -32.87 11.94
CA ASN A 111 7.87 -33.71 12.85
C ASN A 111 9.26 -33.10 13.12
N GLN A 112 9.39 -32.38 14.23
CA GLN A 112 10.60 -31.62 14.57
C GLN A 112 11.82 -32.48 14.85
N SER A 113 11.66 -33.75 15.23
CA SER A 113 12.78 -34.60 15.66
C SER A 113 13.65 -35.12 14.50
N THR A 114 13.27 -34.84 13.25
CA THR A 114 13.85 -35.47 12.06
C THR A 114 14.59 -34.49 11.14
N MET A 115 14.42 -33.18 11.32
CA MET A 115 15.08 -32.16 10.50
C MET A 115 16.50 -31.87 10.97
N THR A 116 17.48 -32.07 10.09
CA THR A 116 18.88 -31.71 10.30
C THR A 116 19.31 -30.68 9.28
N ARG A 117 19.78 -29.52 9.77
CA ARG A 117 20.32 -28.44 8.95
C ARG A 117 21.82 -28.34 9.09
N ALA A 118 22.54 -28.39 7.98
CA ALA A 118 23.99 -28.15 7.92
C ALA A 118 24.29 -26.90 7.07
N ALA A 119 25.56 -26.53 6.96
CA ALA A 119 25.96 -25.34 6.20
C ALA A 119 25.57 -25.40 4.71
N THR A 120 25.61 -26.60 4.11
CA THR A 120 25.41 -26.81 2.67
C THR A 120 24.36 -27.86 2.34
N THR A 121 23.72 -28.46 3.35
CA THR A 121 22.69 -29.48 3.15
C THR A 121 21.50 -29.30 4.09
N PHE A 122 20.37 -29.86 3.68
CA PHE A 122 19.18 -30.05 4.48
C PHE A 122 18.77 -31.51 4.41
N LYS A 123 18.36 -32.08 5.55
CA LYS A 123 17.83 -33.45 5.64
C LYS A 123 16.60 -33.44 6.52
N ASP A 124 15.59 -34.22 6.13
CA ASP A 124 14.45 -34.55 7.00
C ASP A 124 14.22 -36.07 6.95
N ILE A 125 14.35 -36.74 8.09
CA ILE A 125 14.18 -38.20 8.18
C ILE A 125 12.70 -38.54 7.91
N GLY A 126 12.46 -39.45 6.97
CA GLY A 126 11.12 -39.80 6.49
C GLY A 126 10.68 -39.05 5.23
N GLN A 127 11.43 -38.05 4.77
CA GLN A 127 11.10 -37.28 3.57
C GLN A 127 11.94 -37.71 2.35
N ASP A 128 11.24 -37.93 1.25
CA ASP A 128 11.82 -38.06 -0.10
C ASP A 128 11.84 -36.66 -0.75
N PHE A 129 13.03 -36.20 -1.17
CA PHE A 129 13.21 -34.91 -1.82
C PHE A 129 13.39 -35.02 -3.34
N SER A 130 13.37 -36.22 -3.91
CA SER A 130 13.58 -36.46 -5.35
C SER A 130 12.53 -35.75 -6.23
N ASP A 131 11.33 -35.49 -5.70
CA ASP A 131 10.30 -34.71 -6.39
C ASP A 131 10.61 -33.19 -6.48
N TRP A 132 11.55 -32.70 -5.66
CA TRP A 132 11.90 -31.28 -5.55
C TRP A 132 13.38 -30.99 -5.79
N GLU A 133 14.13 -31.92 -6.36
CA GLU A 133 15.54 -31.68 -6.69
C GLU A 133 15.70 -30.81 -7.94
N THR A 134 16.85 -30.15 -8.04
CA THR A 134 17.28 -29.50 -9.28
C THR A 134 18.70 -29.92 -9.60
N ALA A 135 18.88 -30.53 -10.76
CA ALA A 135 20.20 -30.94 -11.26
C ALA A 135 21.18 -29.74 -11.27
N ALA A 136 22.28 -29.86 -10.54
CA ALA A 136 23.36 -28.87 -10.55
C ALA A 136 24.45 -29.23 -11.60
N PRO A 137 25.06 -28.24 -12.29
CA PRO A 137 24.75 -26.81 -12.27
C PRO A 137 23.48 -26.49 -13.08
N GLY A 138 22.71 -25.50 -12.64
CA GLY A 138 21.44 -25.17 -13.28
C GLY A 138 20.74 -23.96 -12.68
N THR A 139 19.56 -23.60 -13.22
CA THR A 139 18.66 -22.66 -12.55
C THR A 139 17.75 -23.45 -11.63
N ALA A 140 17.83 -23.18 -10.33
CA ALA A 140 17.00 -23.80 -9.31
C ALA A 140 15.51 -23.76 -9.70
N ILE A 141 14.85 -24.92 -9.64
CA ILE A 141 13.41 -25.04 -9.86
C ILE A 141 12.67 -24.89 -8.52
N TYR A 142 13.33 -25.20 -7.42
CA TYR A 142 12.74 -25.18 -6.09
C TYR A 142 13.60 -24.42 -5.07
N LYS A 143 12.92 -23.88 -4.06
CA LYS A 143 13.49 -23.18 -2.93
C LYS A 143 12.88 -23.75 -1.66
N ILE A 144 13.72 -24.07 -0.70
CA ILE A 144 13.31 -24.43 0.65
C ILE A 144 13.34 -23.19 1.54
N ILE A 145 12.29 -22.99 2.33
CA ILE A 145 12.17 -21.95 3.34
C ILE A 145 11.99 -22.65 4.67
N VAL A 146 12.92 -22.45 5.60
CA VAL A 146 12.90 -23.03 6.94
C VAL A 146 12.51 -21.94 7.93
N THR A 147 11.51 -22.20 8.75
CA THR A 147 11.16 -21.36 9.90
C THR A 147 11.74 -22.01 11.15
N HIS A 148 12.39 -21.23 12.00
CA HIS A 148 13.03 -21.69 13.23
C HIS A 148 12.11 -21.57 14.45
N THR A 149 12.49 -22.21 15.55
CA THR A 149 11.76 -22.11 16.84
C THR A 149 11.71 -20.69 17.41
N SER A 150 12.65 -19.82 17.03
CA SER A 150 12.64 -18.38 17.36
C SER A 150 11.64 -17.56 16.53
N GLY A 151 11.08 -18.14 15.47
CA GLY A 151 10.30 -17.42 14.46
C GLY A 151 11.15 -16.80 13.33
N ASP A 152 12.48 -16.92 13.40
CA ASP A 152 13.36 -16.50 12.30
C ASP A 152 13.17 -17.39 11.07
N ILE A 153 13.46 -16.84 9.90
CA ILE A 153 13.33 -17.53 8.61
C ILE A 153 14.70 -17.57 7.92
N GLU A 154 15.12 -18.75 7.50
CA GLU A 154 16.19 -18.96 6.54
C GLU A 154 15.65 -19.62 5.26
N TRP A 155 16.38 -19.49 4.16
CA TRP A 155 15.98 -20.11 2.90
C TRP A 155 17.17 -20.43 2.01
N ALA A 156 17.00 -21.39 1.12
CA ALA A 156 18.00 -21.75 0.13
C ALA A 156 17.37 -22.38 -1.12
N TYR A 157 18.09 -22.36 -2.23
CA TYR A 157 17.73 -23.05 -3.46
C TYR A 157 18.10 -24.53 -3.37
N ILE A 158 17.22 -25.41 -3.84
CA ILE A 158 17.39 -26.86 -3.75
C ILE A 158 18.18 -27.35 -4.97
N GLY A 159 19.26 -28.09 -4.72
CA GLY A 159 20.04 -28.79 -5.75
C GLY A 159 19.73 -30.29 -5.77
N ASP A 160 20.75 -31.11 -6.05
CA ASP A 160 20.63 -32.57 -6.12
C ASP A 160 20.22 -33.19 -4.76
N ALA A 161 19.35 -34.20 -4.80
CA ALA A 161 19.03 -35.05 -3.66
C ALA A 161 19.93 -36.30 -3.65
N SER A 162 20.48 -36.66 -2.49
CA SER A 162 21.25 -37.90 -2.35
C SER A 162 20.30 -39.10 -2.21
N THR A 163 20.12 -39.87 -3.28
CA THR A 163 19.15 -40.98 -3.39
C THR A 163 19.57 -42.27 -2.64
N GLY A 164 20.00 -42.17 -1.39
CA GLY A 164 20.47 -43.33 -0.63
C GLY A 164 19.38 -44.37 -0.36
N THR A 165 18.15 -43.90 -0.14
CA THR A 165 16.92 -44.65 0.14
C THR A 165 15.74 -43.69 0.01
N ASN A 166 14.61 -44.08 -0.62
CA ASN A 166 13.41 -43.26 -0.89
C ASN A 166 12.68 -42.67 0.35
N THR A 167 13.34 -42.54 1.50
CA THR A 167 12.75 -42.06 2.75
C THR A 167 13.65 -41.11 3.54
N ASP A 168 14.92 -40.88 3.20
CA ASP A 168 15.86 -40.11 4.04
C ASP A 168 16.80 -39.22 3.20
N ASP A 169 16.26 -38.58 2.17
CA ASP A 169 17.09 -37.84 1.23
C ASP A 169 17.72 -36.60 1.88
N THR A 170 18.98 -36.37 1.54
CA THR A 170 19.68 -35.13 1.88
C THR A 170 19.81 -34.31 0.61
N ILE A 171 19.31 -33.07 0.63
CA ILE A 171 19.47 -32.14 -0.48
C ILE A 171 20.69 -31.25 -0.27
N THR A 172 21.39 -30.95 -1.35
CA THR A 172 22.35 -29.84 -1.36
C THR A 172 21.60 -28.53 -1.49
N VAL A 173 21.99 -27.51 -0.72
CA VAL A 173 21.34 -26.20 -0.71
C VAL A 173 22.27 -25.08 -1.15
N TYR A 174 21.71 -24.09 -1.85
CA TYR A 174 22.45 -23.01 -2.49
C TYR A 174 21.90 -21.63 -2.12
N SER A 175 22.80 -20.66 -1.99
CA SER A 175 22.46 -19.27 -1.66
C SER A 175 21.99 -18.48 -2.88
N ASN A 176 22.20 -19.00 -4.10
CA ASN A 176 21.86 -18.33 -5.35
C ASN A 176 21.12 -19.24 -6.33
N ILE A 177 20.26 -18.65 -7.17
CA ILE A 177 19.38 -19.40 -8.09
C ILE A 177 20.16 -20.20 -9.14
N GLY A 178 21.39 -19.78 -9.46
CA GLY A 178 22.24 -20.45 -10.45
C GLY A 178 22.94 -21.71 -9.92
N LEU A 179 22.68 -22.11 -8.68
CA LEU A 179 23.29 -23.27 -8.01
C LEU A 179 24.82 -23.24 -8.09
N THR A 180 25.44 -22.05 -7.95
CA THR A 180 26.90 -21.87 -8.05
C THR A 180 27.58 -21.60 -6.70
N SER A 181 26.80 -21.31 -5.66
CA SER A 181 27.29 -21.05 -4.30
C SER A 181 26.42 -21.80 -3.31
N THR A 182 26.99 -22.83 -2.66
CA THR A 182 26.29 -23.57 -1.61
C THR A 182 26.10 -22.70 -0.37
N GLY A 183 25.00 -22.90 0.34
CA GLY A 183 24.71 -22.16 1.57
C GLY A 183 23.25 -21.76 1.74
N TRP A 184 23.00 -21.10 2.86
CA TRP A 184 21.70 -20.55 3.25
C TRP A 184 21.70 -19.02 3.20
N THR A 185 20.52 -18.44 2.98
CA THR A 185 20.26 -17.01 3.18
C THR A 185 19.35 -16.82 4.39
N GLY A 186 19.78 -16.02 5.37
CA GLY A 186 19.01 -15.73 6.58
C GLY A 186 19.80 -16.03 7.86
N THR A 187 19.08 -16.09 8.98
CA THR A 187 19.66 -16.36 10.31
C THR A 187 19.53 -17.84 10.65
N SER A 188 20.60 -18.48 11.12
CA SER A 188 20.55 -19.89 11.55
C SER A 188 19.81 -20.06 12.87
N GLY A 189 19.07 -21.17 13.01
CA GLY A 189 18.48 -21.61 14.27
C GLY A 189 18.08 -23.08 14.23
N THR A 190 17.37 -23.55 15.26
CA THR A 190 16.77 -24.89 15.25
C THR A 190 15.56 -24.90 14.31
N PRO A 191 15.53 -25.71 13.24
CA PRO A 191 14.37 -25.80 12.34
C PRO A 191 13.10 -26.21 13.09
N LEU A 192 11.99 -25.51 12.84
CA LEU A 192 10.66 -25.80 13.39
C LEU A 192 9.74 -26.42 12.33
N LEU A 193 9.79 -25.89 11.11
CA LEU A 193 9.10 -26.39 9.93
C LEU A 193 9.83 -25.91 8.67
N TYR A 194 9.56 -26.55 7.53
CA TYR A 194 9.98 -26.04 6.23
C TYR A 194 8.83 -25.98 5.23
N GLU A 195 9.08 -25.26 4.16
CA GLU A 195 8.17 -25.07 3.03
C GLU A 195 8.97 -25.12 1.73
N ILE A 196 8.49 -25.90 0.76
CA ILE A 196 9.09 -25.97 -0.58
C ILE A 196 8.28 -25.09 -1.54
N LYS A 197 8.96 -24.17 -2.22
CA LYS A 197 8.37 -23.30 -3.24
C LYS A 197 8.97 -23.57 -4.59
N LYS A 198 8.12 -23.60 -5.62
CA LYS A 198 8.59 -23.57 -7.00
C LYS A 198 9.13 -22.18 -7.30
N VAL A 199 10.39 -22.13 -7.70
CA VAL A 199 11.05 -20.93 -8.20
C VAL A 199 10.80 -20.86 -9.68
N SER A 200 10.02 -19.86 -10.09
CA SER A 200 9.95 -19.45 -11.48
C SER A 200 10.41 -18.01 -11.57
N THR A 201 11.28 -17.71 -12.53
CA THR A 201 11.62 -16.34 -12.88
C THR A 201 11.39 -16.16 -14.37
N SER A 202 11.03 -14.95 -14.79
CA SER A 202 10.90 -14.63 -16.21
C SER A 202 11.61 -13.33 -16.54
N THR A 203 12.16 -13.26 -17.75
CA THR A 203 12.67 -12.00 -18.31
C THR A 203 11.55 -10.98 -18.52
N MET A 204 10.33 -11.48 -18.76
CA MET A 204 9.10 -10.71 -18.84
C MET A 204 8.02 -11.43 -18.03
N PRO A 205 7.72 -10.97 -16.81
CA PRO A 205 6.60 -11.48 -16.04
C PRO A 205 5.30 -11.41 -16.85
N GLY A 206 4.36 -12.31 -16.59
CA GLY A 206 3.09 -12.37 -17.32
C GLY A 206 1.92 -11.80 -16.52
N SER A 207 2.04 -11.80 -15.19
CA SER A 207 0.94 -11.47 -14.31
C SER A 207 1.37 -10.69 -13.08
N PHE A 208 0.38 -10.11 -12.42
CA PHE A 208 0.56 -9.42 -11.16
C PHE A 208 -0.69 -9.54 -10.28
N SER A 209 -0.49 -9.31 -8.98
CA SER A 209 -1.58 -9.07 -8.02
C SER A 209 -1.24 -7.87 -7.14
N ILE A 210 -2.25 -7.32 -6.46
CA ILE A 210 -2.06 -6.33 -5.41
C ILE A 210 -2.69 -6.89 -4.13
N ARG A 211 -2.03 -6.69 -2.99
CA ARG A 211 -2.56 -7.05 -1.67
C ARG A 211 -2.07 -6.09 -0.60
N ASP A 212 -2.61 -6.20 0.60
CA ASP A 212 -2.06 -5.53 1.77
C ASP A 212 -0.65 -6.05 2.09
N LYS A 213 0.26 -5.12 2.39
CA LYS A 213 1.61 -5.46 2.82
C LYS A 213 1.53 -6.21 4.15
N ARG A 214 2.05 -7.45 4.16
CA ARG A 214 1.97 -8.35 5.32
C ARG A 214 2.69 -7.84 6.56
N LYS A 215 3.83 -7.18 6.38
CA LYS A 215 4.62 -6.63 7.48
C LYS A 215 4.13 -5.22 7.81
N LEU A 216 3.62 -5.04 9.02
CA LEU A 216 3.32 -3.72 9.57
C LEU A 216 4.58 -2.87 9.59
N TYR A 217 4.44 -1.58 9.31
CA TYR A 217 5.53 -0.64 9.48
C TYR A 217 5.79 -0.44 10.97
N SER A 218 7.07 -0.42 11.34
CA SER A 218 7.47 0.01 12.67
C SER A 218 6.98 1.44 12.92
N GLN A 219 6.59 1.71 14.16
CA GLN A 219 6.37 3.08 14.60
C GLN A 219 7.67 3.87 14.48
N ILE A 220 7.55 5.14 14.11
CA ILE A 220 8.67 6.07 14.07
C ILE A 220 8.56 6.90 15.34
N THR A 221 9.62 6.94 16.12
CA THR A 221 9.65 7.66 17.39
C THR A 221 10.84 8.60 17.40
N GLY A 222 10.68 9.78 17.98
CA GLY A 222 11.78 10.73 18.10
C GLY A 222 11.44 11.87 19.05
N THR A 223 12.21 12.95 18.95
CA THR A 223 12.06 14.13 19.79
C THR A 223 12.21 15.39 18.95
N ALA A 224 11.27 16.32 19.06
CA ALA A 224 11.35 17.60 18.39
C ALA A 224 12.59 18.37 18.89
N THR A 225 13.38 18.90 17.97
CA THR A 225 14.63 19.61 18.25
C THR A 225 14.50 21.13 18.18
N SER A 226 13.33 21.64 17.76
CA SER A 226 13.03 23.07 17.71
C SER A 226 11.54 23.31 17.84
N ASP A 227 11.17 24.50 18.34
CA ASP A 227 9.79 24.93 18.41
C ASP A 227 9.19 25.10 17.00
N GLY A 228 7.95 24.68 16.85
CA GLY A 228 7.16 24.72 15.62
C GLY A 228 5.75 25.19 15.92
N ALA A 229 5.60 26.49 16.19
CA ALA A 229 4.32 27.11 16.54
C ALA A 229 3.21 26.81 15.51
N ALA A 230 1.99 26.59 16.00
CA ALA A 230 0.82 26.40 15.15
C ALA A 230 0.44 27.72 14.44
N SER A 231 0.31 27.67 13.11
CA SER A 231 -0.15 28.80 12.30
C SER A 231 -1.03 28.31 11.16
N GLY A 232 -2.27 28.80 11.08
CA GLY A 232 -3.24 28.38 10.07
C GLY A 232 -3.55 26.87 10.10
N GLY A 233 -3.51 26.26 11.29
CA GLY A 233 -3.70 24.82 11.47
C GLY A 233 -2.49 23.95 11.07
N GLU A 234 -1.34 24.55 10.75
CA GLU A 234 -0.09 23.83 10.48
C GLU A 234 0.96 24.10 11.56
N CYS A 235 1.73 23.07 11.92
CA CYS A 235 2.94 23.17 12.71
C CYS A 235 4.07 22.39 12.03
N THR A 236 5.32 22.76 12.27
CA THR A 236 6.49 22.08 11.67
C THR A 236 7.21 21.27 12.74
N LEU A 237 7.22 19.95 12.60
CA LEU A 237 8.08 19.07 13.38
C LEU A 237 9.47 19.10 12.76
N THR A 238 10.48 19.45 13.55
CA THR A 238 11.89 19.30 13.18
C THR A 238 12.55 18.35 14.17
N ASP A 239 13.22 17.31 13.66
CA ASP A 239 14.05 16.39 14.42
C ASP A 239 15.35 16.19 13.66
N THR A 240 16.45 16.77 14.16
CA THR A 240 17.76 16.69 13.49
C THR A 240 18.31 15.27 13.36
N SER A 241 17.79 14.31 14.14
CA SER A 241 18.15 12.89 14.06
C SER A 241 17.17 12.06 13.21
N GLY A 242 15.99 12.62 12.92
CA GLY A 242 14.95 11.98 12.11
C GLY A 242 15.34 11.79 10.65
N LEU A 243 14.85 10.71 10.03
CA LEU A 243 15.13 10.34 8.64
C LEU A 243 13.84 10.13 7.84
N PHE A 244 12.95 11.13 7.88
CA PHE A 244 11.58 11.08 7.36
C PHE A 244 11.48 10.73 5.86
N LEU A 245 12.51 11.04 5.05
CA LEU A 245 12.52 10.75 3.59
C LEU A 245 13.22 9.44 3.20
N THR A 246 14.07 8.88 4.05
CA THR A 246 14.97 7.78 3.63
C THR A 246 14.65 6.46 4.32
N THR A 247 14.65 6.46 5.65
CA THR A 247 14.67 5.23 6.44
C THR A 247 13.36 5.02 7.16
N ASP A 248 12.77 6.10 7.66
CA ASP A 248 11.58 6.02 8.49
C ASP A 248 10.31 5.89 7.65
N TYR A 249 10.39 6.15 6.34
CA TYR A 249 9.29 6.05 5.36
C TYR A 249 8.02 6.77 5.83
N THR A 250 8.17 7.97 6.40
CA THR A 250 7.02 8.84 6.69
C THR A 250 6.36 9.27 5.37
N ASN A 251 5.04 9.39 5.38
CA ASN A 251 4.26 9.84 4.24
C ASN A 251 3.14 10.78 4.69
N LYS A 252 2.64 11.55 3.72
CA LYS A 252 1.40 12.31 3.92
C LYS A 252 0.25 11.39 4.33
N GLY A 253 -0.55 11.85 5.28
CA GLY A 253 -1.68 11.11 5.85
C GLY A 253 -1.31 10.05 6.89
N ASP A 254 -0.02 9.90 7.23
CA ASP A 254 0.36 9.13 8.44
C ASP A 254 -0.17 9.87 9.69
N VAL A 255 -0.53 9.09 10.72
CA VAL A 255 -1.02 9.65 11.98
C VAL A 255 0.17 10.01 12.84
N ILE A 256 0.12 11.19 13.45
CA ILE A 256 1.19 11.70 14.31
C ILE A 256 0.64 12.07 15.69
N TYR A 257 1.41 11.77 16.71
CA TYR A 257 1.12 12.06 18.11
C TYR A 257 2.27 12.89 18.68
N ASN A 258 1.96 14.05 19.25
CA ASN A 258 2.85 14.74 20.17
C ASN A 258 2.54 14.18 21.56
N THR A 259 3.42 13.33 22.07
CA THR A 259 3.20 12.69 23.37
C THR A 259 3.64 13.57 24.54
N GLY A 260 4.25 14.73 24.27
CA GLY A 260 4.58 15.75 25.27
C GLY A 260 3.34 16.53 25.74
N ASP A 261 2.50 16.98 24.81
CA ASP A 261 1.34 17.83 25.10
C ASP A 261 -0.03 17.10 24.99
N GLY A 262 0.00 15.84 24.52
CA GLY A 262 -1.18 15.00 24.30
C GLY A 262 -1.93 15.27 22.99
N SER A 263 -1.43 16.15 22.13
CA SER A 263 -2.05 16.43 20.83
C SER A 263 -1.80 15.31 19.82
N SER A 264 -2.72 15.17 18.88
CA SER A 264 -2.60 14.20 17.79
C SER A 264 -3.20 14.72 16.50
N GLY A 265 -2.78 14.14 15.38
CA GLY A 265 -3.17 14.65 14.09
C GLY A 265 -2.55 13.89 12.93
N VAL A 266 -2.25 14.61 11.85
CA VAL A 266 -1.83 14.01 10.58
C VAL A 266 -0.60 14.71 9.98
N VAL A 267 0.24 13.94 9.30
CA VAL A 267 1.33 14.47 8.49
C VAL A 267 0.76 15.06 7.18
N LEU A 268 0.99 16.34 6.94
CA LEU A 268 0.51 17.06 5.75
C LEU A 268 1.52 17.01 4.60
N SER A 269 2.79 17.19 4.92
CA SER A 269 3.89 17.16 3.93
C SER A 269 5.22 16.91 4.62
N ILE A 270 6.19 16.35 3.90
CA ILE A 270 7.57 16.20 4.36
C ILE A 270 8.39 17.24 3.62
N THR A 271 9.04 18.14 4.35
CA THR A 271 9.73 19.30 3.77
C THR A 271 11.21 19.01 3.56
N THR A 272 11.85 18.27 4.48
CA THR A 272 13.24 17.81 4.38
C THR A 272 13.38 16.40 4.98
N THR A 273 14.59 15.84 5.01
CA THR A 273 14.86 14.57 5.71
C THR A 273 14.58 14.64 7.21
N THR A 274 14.69 15.83 7.82
CA THR A 274 14.62 16.08 9.26
C THR A 274 13.44 16.96 9.66
N ALA A 275 12.60 17.38 8.70
CA ALA A 275 11.45 18.23 8.97
C ALA A 275 10.21 17.82 8.17
N LEU A 276 9.06 17.92 8.82
CA LEU A 276 7.75 17.70 8.22
C LEU A 276 6.72 18.70 8.75
N LYS A 277 5.65 18.92 7.99
CA LYS A 277 4.48 19.68 8.43
C LYS A 277 3.39 18.74 8.89
N SER A 278 2.77 19.07 10.02
CA SER A 278 1.63 18.36 10.59
C SER A 278 0.49 19.33 10.92
N ALA A 279 -0.71 18.79 11.04
CA ALA A 279 -1.82 19.47 11.73
C ALA A 279 -2.10 18.69 13.02
N LEU A 280 -2.07 19.35 14.17
CA LEU A 280 -2.29 18.76 15.49
C LEU A 280 -3.58 19.29 16.11
N PHE A 281 -4.23 18.45 16.93
CA PHE A 281 -5.50 18.75 17.56
C PHE A 281 -5.62 18.08 18.94
N GLY A 282 -6.45 18.65 19.81
CA GLY A 282 -6.90 18.03 21.06
C GLY A 282 -5.91 18.04 22.23
N GLY A 283 -4.72 18.63 22.07
CA GLY A 283 -3.73 18.79 23.15
C GLY A 283 -3.55 20.25 23.58
N THR A 284 -2.47 20.49 24.32
CA THR A 284 -2.12 21.83 24.82
C THR A 284 -1.39 22.62 23.73
N ASN A 285 -1.93 23.75 23.28
CA ASN A 285 -1.41 24.58 22.18
C ASN A 285 -1.44 23.94 20.78
N ASN A 286 -1.38 22.61 20.67
CA ASN A 286 -1.39 21.88 19.39
C ASN A 286 -0.23 22.29 18.46
N ASP A 287 0.94 22.49 19.05
CA ASP A 287 2.18 22.86 18.35
C ASP A 287 3.30 21.88 18.71
N TRP A 288 4.50 22.19 18.23
CA TRP A 288 5.72 21.49 18.65
C TRP A 288 6.54 22.40 19.54
N THR A 289 6.91 21.90 20.71
CA THR A 289 7.93 22.50 21.56
C THR A 289 9.22 21.69 21.43
N SER A 290 10.38 22.34 21.49
CA SER A 290 11.66 21.66 21.61
C SER A 290 11.60 20.69 22.80
N THR A 291 12.11 19.47 22.61
CA THR A 291 12.05 18.32 23.52
C THR A 291 10.74 17.53 23.55
N ASP A 292 9.72 17.92 22.79
CA ASP A 292 8.49 17.13 22.70
C ASP A 292 8.77 15.74 22.09
N PRO A 293 8.48 14.65 22.81
CA PRO A 293 8.52 13.32 22.22
C PRO A 293 7.36 13.15 21.24
N TYR A 294 7.60 12.39 20.17
CA TYR A 294 6.57 12.09 19.19
C TYR A 294 6.55 10.63 18.77
N VAL A 295 5.38 10.20 18.30
CA VAL A 295 5.17 8.91 17.64
C VAL A 295 4.45 9.16 16.32
N ILE A 296 4.98 8.63 15.23
CA ILE A 296 4.29 8.57 13.93
C ILE A 296 3.93 7.12 13.68
N GLN A 297 2.65 6.89 13.40
CA GLN A 297 2.09 5.62 13.01
C GLN A 297 1.87 5.62 11.49
N PRO A 298 2.72 4.93 10.70
CA PRO A 298 2.52 4.85 9.27
C PRO A 298 1.20 4.13 8.94
N GLN A 299 0.45 4.65 7.96
CA GLN A 299 -0.75 3.95 7.47
C GLN A 299 -0.38 2.60 6.82
N GLY A 300 -1.36 1.70 6.71
CA GLY A 300 -1.25 0.51 5.86
C GLY A 300 -0.84 0.86 4.43
N ARG A 301 -0.10 -0.04 3.77
CA ARG A 301 0.30 0.09 2.37
C ARG A 301 -0.09 -1.16 1.62
N LEU A 302 -0.38 -0.96 0.34
CA LEU A 302 -0.52 -2.04 -0.61
C LEU A 302 0.85 -2.39 -1.20
N GLU A 303 1.01 -3.65 -1.60
CA GLU A 303 2.16 -4.13 -2.34
C GLU A 303 1.74 -4.78 -3.65
N LEU A 304 2.53 -4.53 -4.68
CA LEU A 304 2.45 -5.17 -5.97
C LEU A 304 3.26 -6.46 -5.94
N ILE A 305 2.63 -7.55 -6.35
CA ILE A 305 3.23 -8.87 -6.49
C ILE A 305 3.38 -9.15 -7.98
N ILE A 306 4.60 -9.47 -8.40
CA ILE A 306 4.93 -9.82 -9.78
C ILE A 306 5.10 -11.33 -9.90
N ASP A 307 4.38 -11.94 -10.84
CA ASP A 307 4.37 -13.39 -11.05
C ASP A 307 4.55 -13.77 -12.53
N PRO A 308 5.59 -14.56 -12.88
CA PRO A 308 6.72 -14.92 -12.02
C PRO A 308 7.63 -13.70 -11.72
N PRO A 309 8.43 -13.72 -10.64
CA PRO A 309 9.41 -12.69 -10.35
C PRO A 309 10.36 -12.39 -11.53
N PRO A 310 10.82 -11.13 -11.67
CA PRO A 310 11.69 -10.75 -12.76
C PRO A 310 13.07 -11.41 -12.61
N LYS A 311 13.55 -12.04 -13.67
CA LYS A 311 14.88 -12.65 -13.73
C LYS A 311 16.01 -11.62 -13.73
N THR A 312 15.74 -10.41 -14.22
CA THR A 312 16.72 -9.34 -14.42
C THR A 312 16.32 -8.08 -13.65
N ALA A 313 17.30 -7.45 -13.00
CA ALA A 313 17.12 -6.17 -12.33
C ALA A 313 17.14 -5.00 -13.33
N GLY A 314 16.63 -3.84 -12.93
CA GLY A 314 16.72 -2.61 -13.73
C GLY A 314 15.61 -2.41 -14.76
N HIS A 315 14.71 -3.39 -14.95
CA HIS A 315 13.50 -3.17 -15.74
C HIS A 315 12.55 -2.23 -14.99
N ILE A 316 11.63 -1.59 -15.71
CA ILE A 316 10.72 -0.59 -15.15
C ILE A 316 9.28 -1.07 -15.23
N ILE A 317 8.63 -1.18 -14.08
CA ILE A 317 7.18 -1.31 -13.98
C ILE A 317 6.58 0.09 -13.91
N THR A 318 5.71 0.44 -14.86
CA THR A 318 4.88 1.65 -14.80
C THR A 318 3.47 1.28 -14.38
N LEU A 319 3.05 1.84 -13.25
CA LEU A 319 1.73 1.69 -12.66
C LEU A 319 1.00 3.01 -12.76
N GLU A 320 -0.10 3.07 -13.49
CA GLU A 320 -1.03 4.20 -13.45
C GLU A 320 -2.20 3.86 -12.53
N TYR A 321 -2.52 4.76 -11.61
CA TYR A 321 -3.48 4.49 -10.56
C TYR A 321 -4.27 5.73 -10.17
N ILE A 322 -5.42 5.49 -9.54
CA ILE A 322 -6.22 6.53 -8.92
C ILE A 322 -5.58 6.86 -7.58
N ALA A 323 -5.10 8.09 -7.46
CA ALA A 323 -4.43 8.57 -6.27
C ALA A 323 -5.45 9.05 -5.25
N ARG A 324 -5.31 8.62 -4.00
CA ARG A 324 -6.00 9.22 -2.86
C ARG A 324 -5.65 10.71 -2.80
N PRO A 325 -6.63 11.60 -2.56
CA PRO A 325 -6.34 13.02 -2.36
C PRO A 325 -5.37 13.20 -1.18
N ASP A 326 -4.54 14.25 -1.25
CA ASP A 326 -3.75 14.67 -0.09
C ASP A 326 -4.70 15.13 1.04
N PRO A 327 -4.41 14.83 2.31
CA PRO A 327 -5.23 15.31 3.44
C PRO A 327 -5.16 16.84 3.54
N VAL A 328 -6.30 17.47 3.83
CA VAL A 328 -6.42 18.91 4.06
C VAL A 328 -6.94 19.10 5.48
N TYR A 329 -6.03 19.45 6.39
CA TYR A 329 -6.31 19.68 7.82
C TYR A 329 -5.76 21.04 8.27
N SER A 330 -5.55 21.95 7.32
CA SER A 330 -5.04 23.29 7.55
C SER A 330 -5.88 24.32 6.82
N ASP A 331 -5.91 25.55 7.33
CA ASP A 331 -6.75 26.63 6.85
C ASP A 331 -6.44 26.98 5.38
N TYR A 332 -5.18 26.83 4.99
CA TYR A 332 -4.67 27.15 3.66
C TYR A 332 -4.53 25.93 2.74
N GLY A 333 -4.78 24.72 3.25
CA GLY A 333 -4.76 23.51 2.45
C GLY A 333 -5.89 23.50 1.42
N SER A 334 -5.70 22.85 0.28
CA SER A 334 -6.74 22.74 -0.74
C SER A 334 -6.68 21.41 -1.47
N TYR A 335 -7.86 20.88 -1.83
CA TYR A 335 -7.93 19.69 -2.65
C TYR A 335 -7.70 20.03 -4.13
N LYS A 336 -7.07 19.11 -4.85
CA LYS A 336 -6.80 19.23 -6.30
C LYS A 336 -8.01 18.93 -7.19
N PHE A 337 -9.22 19.27 -6.76
CA PHE A 337 -10.42 19.17 -7.59
C PHE A 337 -10.79 20.53 -8.20
N ARG A 338 -11.72 20.53 -9.16
CA ARG A 338 -12.30 21.78 -9.68
C ARG A 338 -13.18 22.43 -8.62
N ASP A 339 -13.17 23.75 -8.52
CA ASP A 339 -13.94 24.48 -7.50
C ASP A 339 -15.44 24.15 -7.53
N GLN A 340 -16.02 23.94 -8.71
CA GLN A 340 -17.44 23.56 -8.88
C GLN A 340 -17.82 22.22 -8.22
N ASN A 341 -16.84 21.35 -7.96
CA ASN A 341 -17.04 20.04 -7.37
C ASN A 341 -16.87 20.06 -5.84
N MET A 342 -16.36 21.15 -5.28
CA MET A 342 -16.08 21.27 -3.85
C MET A 342 -17.34 21.22 -2.99
N GLU A 343 -18.45 21.78 -3.49
CA GLU A 343 -19.74 21.71 -2.81
C GLU A 343 -20.23 20.26 -2.62
N ALA A 344 -19.86 19.35 -3.52
CA ALA A 344 -20.16 17.93 -3.37
C ALA A 344 -19.43 17.34 -2.16
N ILE A 345 -18.14 17.63 -2.02
CA ILE A 345 -17.36 17.16 -0.86
C ILE A 345 -17.95 17.68 0.45
N ILE A 346 -18.31 18.97 0.50
CA ILE A 346 -18.91 19.57 1.70
C ILE A 346 -20.27 18.94 2.02
N LYS A 347 -21.13 18.72 1.04
CA LYS A 347 -22.45 18.08 1.26
C LYS A 347 -22.33 16.62 1.70
N TYR A 348 -21.32 15.90 1.21
CA TYR A 348 -21.02 14.55 1.71
C TYR A 348 -20.56 14.59 3.18
N ALA A 349 -19.69 15.52 3.54
CA ALA A 349 -19.27 15.71 4.92
C ALA A 349 -20.46 16.08 5.83
N ALA A 350 -21.36 16.95 5.39
CA ALA A 350 -22.59 17.30 6.10
C ALA A 350 -23.53 16.09 6.27
N TRP A 351 -23.63 15.23 5.26
CA TRP A 351 -24.38 13.97 5.34
C TRP A 351 -23.84 13.05 6.44
N LEU A 352 -22.52 12.89 6.55
CA LEU A 352 -21.90 12.07 7.61
C LEU A 352 -22.28 12.56 9.02
N TYR A 353 -22.31 13.89 9.24
CA TYR A 353 -22.76 14.48 10.50
C TYR A 353 -24.23 14.18 10.78
N LYS A 354 -25.12 14.40 9.80
CA LYS A 354 -26.57 14.23 9.99
C LYS A 354 -27.00 12.78 10.17
N TYR A 355 -26.26 11.85 9.56
CA TYR A 355 -26.50 10.43 9.79
C TYR A 355 -26.10 10.01 11.21
N ARG A 356 -25.01 10.58 11.76
CA ARG A 356 -24.61 10.38 13.16
C ARG A 356 -25.68 10.87 14.14
N ASP A 357 -26.33 11.98 13.82
CA ASP A 357 -27.37 12.60 14.64
C ASP A 357 -28.75 11.95 14.50
N SER A 358 -28.87 10.85 13.73
CA SER A 358 -30.14 10.16 13.49
C SER A 358 -31.21 11.05 12.82
N GLU A 359 -30.81 12.00 11.97
CA GLU A 359 -31.70 12.80 11.10
C GLU A 359 -31.61 12.34 9.63
N PRO A 360 -32.00 11.09 9.30
CA PRO A 360 -31.75 10.50 7.98
C PRO A 360 -32.44 11.26 6.85
N ASN A 361 -33.66 11.80 7.08
CA ASN A 361 -34.41 12.50 6.04
C ASN A 361 -33.68 13.74 5.49
N PHE A 362 -32.98 14.48 6.37
CA PHE A 362 -32.20 15.64 5.95
C PHE A 362 -30.86 15.23 5.34
N GLY A 363 -30.19 14.23 5.94
CA GLY A 363 -28.97 13.66 5.38
C GLY A 363 -29.15 13.09 3.97
N ASP A 364 -30.25 12.37 3.71
CA ASP A 364 -30.53 11.74 2.42
C ASP A 364 -30.60 12.76 1.28
N ALA A 365 -31.12 13.96 1.54
CA ALA A 365 -31.17 15.03 0.54
C ALA A 365 -29.75 15.47 0.11
N PHE A 366 -28.82 15.57 1.07
CA PHE A 366 -27.42 15.89 0.77
C PHE A 366 -26.73 14.77 -0.01
N PHE A 367 -26.93 13.52 0.40
CA PHE A 367 -26.34 12.37 -0.30
C PHE A 367 -26.87 12.23 -1.73
N GLN A 368 -28.19 12.36 -1.94
CA GLN A 368 -28.79 12.29 -3.27
C GLN A 368 -28.27 13.39 -4.20
N TRP A 369 -28.09 14.61 -3.68
CA TRP A 369 -27.50 15.70 -4.45
C TRP A 369 -26.04 15.39 -4.81
N TRP A 370 -25.25 14.97 -3.82
CA TRP A 370 -23.85 14.59 -4.01
C TRP A 370 -23.71 13.48 -5.07
N ASP A 371 -24.47 12.39 -4.96
CA ASP A 371 -24.44 11.25 -5.86
C ASP A 371 -24.81 11.67 -7.30
N ARG A 372 -25.77 12.59 -7.46
CA ARG A 372 -26.11 13.16 -8.78
C ARG A 372 -24.93 13.90 -9.39
N VAL A 373 -24.24 14.74 -8.61
CA VAL A 373 -23.07 15.49 -9.09
C VAL A 373 -21.93 14.53 -9.43
N VAL A 374 -21.63 13.57 -8.57
CA VAL A 374 -20.60 12.56 -8.81
C VAL A 374 -20.86 11.76 -10.08
N ARG A 375 -22.10 11.29 -10.30
CA ARG A 375 -22.46 10.56 -11.54
C ARG A 375 -22.29 11.43 -12.78
N ARG A 376 -22.68 12.70 -12.71
CA ARG A 376 -22.50 13.67 -13.80
C ARG A 376 -21.01 13.88 -14.10
N GLU A 377 -20.20 14.17 -13.09
CA GLU A 377 -18.76 14.40 -13.24
C GLU A 377 -18.03 13.16 -13.74
N ALA A 378 -18.33 11.97 -13.18
CA ALA A 378 -17.77 10.71 -13.64
C ALA A 378 -18.08 10.47 -15.13
N ALA A 379 -19.30 10.82 -15.58
CA ALA A 379 -19.68 10.70 -16.98
C ALA A 379 -18.96 11.68 -17.91
N ASN A 380 -18.71 12.90 -17.43
CA ASN A 380 -18.01 13.95 -18.18
C ASN A 380 -16.51 13.65 -18.30
N ILE A 381 -15.89 13.15 -17.23
CA ILE A 381 -14.43 12.94 -17.16
C ILE A 381 -14.01 11.63 -17.83
N ASN A 382 -14.83 10.59 -17.70
CA ASN A 382 -14.51 9.27 -18.24
C ASN A 382 -15.53 8.83 -19.32
N PRO A 383 -15.66 9.57 -20.43
CA PRO A 383 -16.66 9.26 -21.44
C PRO A 383 -16.42 7.87 -22.05
N HIS A 384 -15.16 7.45 -22.18
CA HIS A 384 -14.76 6.16 -22.74
C HIS A 384 -15.20 4.96 -21.88
N LEU A 385 -15.28 5.11 -20.55
CA LEU A 385 -15.86 4.08 -19.68
C LEU A 385 -17.36 3.89 -19.94
N ASN A 386 -18.04 4.94 -20.41
CA ASN A 386 -19.47 4.93 -20.71
C ASN A 386 -19.83 4.58 -22.16
N GLN A 387 -18.84 4.46 -23.06
CA GLN A 387 -19.08 4.19 -24.49
C GLN A 387 -19.65 2.78 -24.78
N ARG A 388 -19.73 1.89 -23.79
CA ARG A 388 -20.27 0.52 -23.96
C ARG A 388 -21.80 0.42 -23.98
N LYS A 389 -22.54 1.51 -23.77
CA LYS A 389 -23.99 1.48 -23.96
C LYS A 389 -24.32 1.62 -25.44
N TRP A 390 -24.63 0.49 -26.09
CA TRP A 390 -25.23 0.43 -27.42
C TRP A 390 -26.39 1.44 -27.51
N LYS A 391 -26.22 2.51 -28.29
CA LYS A 391 -27.33 3.41 -28.63
C LYS A 391 -28.06 2.80 -29.84
N VAL A 392 -29.11 2.03 -29.58
CA VAL A 392 -30.03 1.59 -30.63
C VAL A 392 -30.83 2.80 -31.07
N ASN A 393 -30.50 3.34 -32.24
CA ASN A 393 -31.20 4.48 -32.81
C ASN A 393 -32.39 3.93 -33.61
N PHE A 394 -33.57 3.86 -32.99
CA PHE A 394 -34.81 3.56 -33.70
C PHE A 394 -35.19 4.77 -34.55
N LYS A 395 -34.54 4.95 -35.71
CA LYS A 395 -35.11 5.79 -36.76
C LYS A 395 -36.42 5.14 -37.18
N ALA A 396 -37.54 5.80 -36.89
CA ALA A 396 -38.81 5.45 -37.50
C ALA A 396 -38.63 5.51 -39.03
N ARG A 397 -38.75 4.36 -39.70
CA ARG A 397 -38.93 4.33 -41.15
C ARG A 397 -40.25 5.04 -41.43
N ARG A 398 -40.17 6.21 -42.09
CA ARG A 398 -41.32 6.83 -42.74
C ARG A 398 -41.64 6.09 -44.02
#